data_AF-A0A249T0H1-F1
#
_entry.id   AF-A0A249T0H1-F1
#
_cell.length_a   1.000
_cell.length_b   1.000
_cell.length_c   1.000
_cell.angle_alpha   90.00
_cell.angle_beta   90.00
_cell.angle_gamma   90.00
#
_symmetry.space_group_name_H-M   'P 1'
#
loop_
_entity.id
_entity.type
_entity.pdbx_description
1 polymer ?
#
loop_
_entity_poly.entity_id
_entity_poly.type
_entity_poly.pdbx_seq_one_letter_code
_entity_poly.pdbx_strand_id
1 'polypeptide(L)'
;MNPTNGHSLWKDDRRRVRVLNHLHHPVSFKVRSETPQLLAQAYIMEIAGLYEIRPAQLYGLPFSASNRLVVEQASFRFEREEIKDNNVIITYAQTYFGVPVWAAGLEVNMHTNPLQVISSSSTAYANLSVQLPSPAAASRVYHYSNADLQHAVQPPEARERDEGGEGDIGYIGHACASTAIAKADASPAMPPLPWPPSGNSGSLPYRLTYNPDGSTSYRK
;
A
#
# COMPACT_ATOMS: atom_id res chain seq x y z
N MET A 1 28.73 0.19 -16.19
CA MET A 1 28.61 -0.04 -14.74
C MET A 1 27.23 -0.63 -14.46
N ASN A 2 27.16 -1.67 -13.64
CA ASN A 2 26.03 -2.61 -13.54
C ASN A 2 25.29 -2.37 -12.20
N PRO A 3 24.02 -1.91 -12.16
CA PRO A 3 23.39 -1.38 -10.94
C PRO A 3 22.73 -2.43 -10.02
N THR A 4 23.08 -3.71 -10.08
CA THR A 4 22.60 -4.70 -9.09
C THR A 4 23.32 -4.59 -7.73
N ASN A 5 24.11 -3.54 -7.50
CA ASN A 5 24.85 -3.35 -6.27
C ASN A 5 23.90 -2.88 -5.16
N GLY A 6 23.55 -3.82 -4.27
CA GLY A 6 23.11 -3.58 -2.89
C GLY A 6 21.67 -3.11 -2.66
N HIS A 7 20.73 -3.53 -3.49
CA HIS A 7 19.30 -3.51 -3.15
C HIS A 7 18.81 -4.94 -2.88
N SER A 8 18.09 -5.14 -1.78
CA SER A 8 17.43 -6.42 -1.49
C SER A 8 15.94 -6.29 -1.76
N LEU A 9 15.34 -7.26 -2.43
CA LEU A 9 13.90 -7.33 -2.62
C LEU A 9 13.31 -8.53 -1.88
N TRP A 10 12.10 -8.37 -1.35
CA TRP A 10 11.31 -9.47 -0.80
C TRP A 10 10.05 -9.66 -1.64
N LYS A 11 9.68 -10.92 -1.87
CA LYS A 11 8.54 -11.32 -2.70
C LYS A 11 7.55 -12.13 -1.90
N ASP A 12 6.27 -11.98 -2.20
CA ASP A 12 5.22 -12.86 -1.66
C ASP A 12 5.21 -14.24 -2.34
N ASP A 13 4.31 -15.12 -1.87
CA ASP A 13 4.12 -16.47 -2.42
C ASP A 13 3.72 -16.49 -3.91
N ARG A 14 3.18 -15.37 -4.41
CA ARG A 14 2.84 -15.17 -5.82
C ARG A 14 4.00 -14.55 -6.62
N ARG A 15 5.19 -14.49 -6.02
CA ARG A 15 6.44 -13.93 -6.58
C ARG A 15 6.38 -12.44 -6.92
N ARG A 16 5.43 -11.70 -6.35
CA ARG A 16 5.33 -10.24 -6.51
C ARG A 16 6.26 -9.55 -5.54
N VAL A 17 6.94 -8.49 -5.98
CA VAL A 17 7.76 -7.69 -5.07
C VAL A 17 6.85 -6.98 -4.08
N ARG A 18 7.21 -7.02 -2.80
CA ARG A 18 6.43 -6.40 -1.72
C ARG A 18 7.26 -5.47 -0.85
N VAL A 19 8.58 -5.67 -0.84
CA VAL A 19 9.53 -4.79 -0.15
C VAL A 19 10.75 -4.59 -1.04
N LEU A 20 11.23 -3.36 -1.09
CA LEU A 20 12.50 -2.98 -1.70
C LEU A 20 13.33 -2.22 -0.67
N ASN A 21 14.55 -2.70 -0.39
CA ASN A 21 15.48 -2.05 0.54
C ASN A 21 16.69 -1.50 -0.21
N HIS A 22 17.09 -0.29 0.20
CA HIS A 22 18.20 0.49 -0.32
C HIS A 22 19.27 0.77 0.76
N LEU A 23 19.33 -0.02 1.83
CA LEU A 23 20.21 0.23 2.99
C LEU A 23 21.69 0.43 2.62
N HIS A 24 22.18 -0.28 1.61
CA HIS A 24 23.58 -0.16 1.16
C HIS A 24 23.79 0.93 0.11
N HIS A 25 22.73 1.32 -0.60
CA HIS A 25 22.76 2.36 -1.63
C HIS A 25 21.45 3.15 -1.60
N PRO A 26 21.30 4.09 -0.64
CA PRO A 26 20.11 4.92 -0.54
C PRO A 26 19.88 5.70 -1.84
N VAL A 27 18.60 5.89 -2.19
CA VAL A 27 18.23 6.57 -3.43
C VAL A 27 17.93 8.02 -3.12
N SER A 28 18.61 8.93 -3.82
CA SER A 28 18.29 10.36 -3.82
C SER A 28 18.03 10.82 -5.25
N PHE A 29 17.07 11.73 -5.40
CA PHE A 29 16.77 12.38 -6.67
C PHE A 29 17.07 13.87 -6.54
N LYS A 30 17.60 14.48 -7.60
CA LYS A 30 17.63 15.94 -7.72
C LYS A 30 16.23 16.43 -8.08
N VAL A 31 15.34 16.51 -7.10
CA VAL A 31 14.02 17.13 -7.25
C VAL A 31 14.13 18.64 -7.05
N ARG A 32 13.33 19.41 -7.80
CA ARG A 32 13.34 20.90 -7.74
C ARG A 32 13.01 21.46 -6.35
N SER A 33 12.36 20.67 -5.50
CA SER A 33 12.05 20.97 -4.11
C SER A 33 12.28 19.70 -3.30
N GLU A 34 13.08 19.79 -2.24
CA GLU A 34 13.53 18.66 -1.42
C GLU A 34 12.54 18.34 -0.29
N THR A 35 11.24 18.25 -0.60
CA THR A 35 10.29 17.73 0.40
C THR A 35 10.29 16.20 0.38
N PRO A 36 10.13 15.53 1.53
CA PRO A 36 9.99 14.08 1.60
C PRO A 36 8.89 13.54 0.68
N GLN A 37 7.75 14.24 0.60
CA GLN A 37 6.64 13.87 -0.29
C GLN A 37 7.04 13.89 -1.76
N LEU A 38 7.73 14.92 -2.24
CA LEU A 38 8.15 14.99 -3.64
C LEU A 38 9.19 13.93 -3.97
N LEU A 39 10.11 13.66 -3.03
CA LEU A 39 11.07 12.57 -3.18
C LEU A 39 10.37 11.21 -3.26
N ALA A 40 9.41 10.95 -2.36
CA ALA A 40 8.63 9.71 -2.35
C ALA A 40 7.80 9.53 -3.63
N GLN A 41 7.17 10.60 -4.14
CA GLN A 41 6.44 10.55 -5.41
C GLN A 41 7.34 10.19 -6.59
N ALA A 42 8.47 10.89 -6.74
CA ALA A 42 9.43 10.63 -7.80
C ALA A 42 9.97 9.18 -7.72
N TYR A 43 10.28 8.73 -6.50
CA TYR A 43 10.72 7.38 -6.24
C TYR A 43 9.66 6.33 -6.63
N ILE A 44 8.40 6.49 -6.19
CA ILE A 44 7.31 5.54 -6.53
C ILE A 44 7.10 5.47 -8.04
N MET A 45 7.14 6.61 -8.74
CA MET A 45 7.02 6.64 -10.20
C MET A 45 8.10 5.82 -10.90
N GLU A 46 9.34 5.87 -10.41
CA GLU A 46 10.46 5.11 -10.95
C GLU A 46 10.31 3.60 -10.71
N ILE A 47 9.88 3.20 -9.50
CA ILE A 47 9.83 1.78 -9.11
C ILE A 47 8.46 1.11 -9.34
N ALA A 48 7.46 1.85 -9.83
CA ALA A 48 6.08 1.38 -9.97
C ALA A 48 5.95 0.03 -10.68
N GLY A 49 6.74 -0.17 -11.74
CA GLY A 49 6.76 -1.40 -12.51
C GLY A 49 7.18 -2.63 -11.70
N LEU A 50 8.04 -2.46 -10.68
CA LEU A 50 8.46 -3.55 -9.79
C LEU A 50 7.32 -4.01 -8.88
N TYR A 51 6.44 -3.10 -8.48
CA TYR A 51 5.24 -3.40 -7.70
C TYR A 51 4.01 -3.74 -8.55
N GLU A 52 4.19 -3.90 -9.86
CA GLU A 52 3.09 -4.17 -10.81
C GLU A 52 2.01 -3.07 -10.79
N ILE A 53 2.40 -1.83 -10.48
CA ILE A 53 1.51 -0.67 -10.43
C ILE A 53 1.51 0.03 -11.78
N ARG A 54 0.32 0.23 -12.34
CA ARG A 54 0.16 0.91 -13.64
C ARG A 54 0.34 2.43 -13.46
N PRO A 55 0.95 3.14 -14.44
CA PRO A 55 1.14 4.60 -14.36
C PRO A 55 -0.16 5.38 -14.09
N ALA A 56 -1.29 4.92 -14.64
CA ALA A 56 -2.59 5.56 -14.42
C ALA A 56 -3.05 5.56 -12.94
N GLN A 57 -2.56 4.63 -12.13
CA GLN A 57 -2.89 4.54 -10.71
C GLN A 57 -2.09 5.54 -9.87
N LEU A 58 -1.06 6.17 -10.44
CA LEU A 58 -0.17 7.10 -9.74
C LEU A 58 -0.56 8.57 -9.93
N TYR A 59 -1.54 8.88 -10.79
CA TYR A 59 -2.03 10.26 -10.95
C TYR A 59 -2.60 10.84 -9.65
N GLY A 60 -3.04 9.98 -8.73
CA GLY A 60 -3.57 10.35 -7.42
C GLY A 60 -2.52 10.77 -6.40
N LEU A 61 -1.23 10.46 -6.59
CA LEU A 61 -0.21 10.58 -5.54
C LEU A 61 -0.14 11.96 -4.87
N PRO A 62 -0.26 13.09 -5.61
CA PRO A 62 -0.19 14.42 -5.00
C PRO A 62 -1.43 14.79 -4.17
N PHE A 63 -2.52 14.02 -4.26
CA PHE A 63 -3.79 14.33 -3.64
C PHE A 63 -4.04 13.44 -2.43
N SER A 64 -4.66 14.00 -1.39
CA SER A 64 -5.16 13.22 -0.26
C SER A 64 -6.33 12.32 -0.66
N ALA A 65 -6.56 11.26 0.12
CA ALA A 65 -7.80 10.49 0.04
C ALA A 65 -9.02 11.42 0.24
N SER A 66 -10.10 11.18 -0.52
CA SER A 66 -11.31 11.98 -0.43
C SER A 66 -12.36 11.26 0.41
N ASN A 67 -13.13 12.02 1.19
CA ASN A 67 -14.35 11.52 1.82
C ASN A 67 -15.56 11.55 0.86
N ARG A 68 -15.37 11.98 -0.39
CA ARG A 68 -16.40 11.98 -1.43
C ARG A 68 -16.02 10.96 -2.50
N LEU A 69 -17.04 10.31 -3.08
CA LEU A 69 -16.83 9.47 -4.24
C LEU A 69 -16.29 10.31 -5.40
N VAL A 70 -15.14 9.91 -5.90
CA VAL A 70 -14.53 10.42 -7.12
C VAL A 70 -14.69 9.35 -8.18
N VAL A 71 -15.04 9.70 -9.42
CA VAL A 71 -15.11 8.71 -10.50
C VAL A 71 -13.68 8.37 -10.94
N GLU A 72 -13.01 7.53 -10.17
CA GLU A 72 -11.68 7.00 -10.43
C GLU A 72 -11.66 5.48 -10.20
N GLN A 73 -10.83 4.78 -10.98
CA GLN A 73 -10.51 3.38 -10.72
C GLN A 73 -9.50 3.28 -9.55
N ALA A 74 -8.82 2.14 -9.43
CA ALA A 74 -7.74 1.96 -8.48
C ALA A 74 -6.68 3.07 -8.65
N SER A 75 -6.38 3.79 -7.57
CA SER A 75 -5.42 4.88 -7.52
C SER A 75 -4.61 4.79 -6.23
N PHE A 76 -3.56 5.61 -6.09
CA PHE A 76 -2.83 5.81 -4.85
C PHE A 76 -2.88 7.27 -4.48
N ARG A 77 -3.25 7.58 -3.23
CA ARG A 77 -3.42 8.94 -2.72
C ARG A 77 -2.64 9.10 -1.43
N PHE A 78 -2.13 10.30 -1.20
CA PHE A 78 -1.42 10.63 0.02
C PHE A 78 -2.31 10.38 1.25
N GLU A 79 -1.80 9.65 2.23
CA GLU A 79 -2.51 9.37 3.47
C GLU A 79 -1.88 10.13 4.63
N ARG A 80 -0.57 9.92 4.85
CA ARG A 80 0.14 10.55 5.96
C ARG A 80 1.62 10.71 5.68
N GLU A 81 2.19 11.69 6.36
CA GLU A 81 3.62 11.86 6.57
C GLU A 81 3.88 11.77 8.07
N GLU A 82 4.82 10.92 8.46
CA GLU A 82 5.25 10.76 9.84
C GLU A 82 6.75 10.99 9.92
N ILE A 83 7.16 11.91 10.80
CA ILE A 83 8.57 12.20 11.06
C ILE A 83 8.90 11.68 12.45
N LYS A 84 9.91 10.83 12.55
CA LYS A 84 10.39 10.27 13.81
C LYS A 84 11.91 10.19 13.79
N ASP A 85 12.54 10.90 14.73
CA ASP A 85 13.99 11.06 14.82
C ASP A 85 14.60 11.53 13.48
N ASN A 86 15.49 10.75 12.88
CA ASN A 86 16.13 11.01 11.60
C ASN A 86 15.47 10.29 10.41
N ASN A 87 14.22 9.85 10.59
CA ASN A 87 13.45 9.14 9.58
C ASN A 87 12.15 9.87 9.27
N VAL A 88 11.75 9.79 8.01
CA VAL A 88 10.44 10.23 7.54
C VAL A 88 9.79 9.11 6.74
N ILE A 89 8.52 8.87 7.04
CA ILE A 89 7.70 7.83 6.43
C ILE A 89 6.57 8.52 5.68
N ILE A 90 6.48 8.26 4.38
CA ILE A 90 5.35 8.69 3.55
C ILE A 90 4.49 7.49 3.23
N THR A 91 3.21 7.58 3.59
CA THR A 91 2.22 6.53 3.30
C THR A 91 1.23 7.02 2.27
N TYR A 92 0.94 6.16 1.30
CA TYR A 92 -0.13 6.34 0.32
C TYR A 92 -1.15 5.22 0.47
N ALA A 93 -2.42 5.57 0.64
CA ALA A 93 -3.51 4.62 0.60
C ALA A 93 -3.83 4.25 -0.85
N GLN A 94 -4.06 2.96 -1.11
CA GLN A 94 -4.71 2.53 -2.34
C GLN A 94 -6.18 2.94 -2.25
N THR A 95 -6.70 3.64 -3.25
CA THR A 95 -8.10 4.07 -3.30
C THR A 95 -8.83 3.45 -4.47
N TYR A 96 -10.15 3.35 -4.37
CA TYR A 96 -11.05 3.09 -5.49
C TYR A 96 -12.27 3.98 -5.33
N PHE A 97 -12.67 4.67 -6.40
CA PHE A 97 -13.61 5.78 -6.33
C PHE A 97 -13.26 6.88 -5.30
N GLY A 98 -11.98 7.13 -5.05
CA GLY A 98 -11.52 8.10 -4.03
C GLY A 98 -11.52 7.58 -2.60
N VAL A 99 -12.11 6.40 -2.36
CA VAL A 99 -12.26 5.79 -1.02
C VAL A 99 -11.07 4.87 -0.73
N PRO A 100 -10.43 4.98 0.45
CA PRO A 100 -9.37 4.08 0.87
C PRO A 100 -9.79 2.61 0.90
N VAL A 101 -8.93 1.76 0.37
CA VAL A 101 -9.03 0.30 0.45
C VAL A 101 -8.33 -0.12 1.73
N TRP A 102 -9.06 -0.84 2.59
CA TRP A 102 -8.54 -1.24 3.89
C TRP A 102 -7.25 -2.06 3.77
N ALA A 103 -6.24 -1.69 4.57
CA ALA A 103 -4.92 -2.31 4.66
C ALA A 103 -4.12 -2.38 3.34
N ALA A 104 -4.47 -1.58 2.33
CA ALA A 104 -3.80 -1.58 1.04
C ALA A 104 -3.17 -0.22 0.74
N GLY A 105 -1.86 -0.23 0.45
CA GLY A 105 -1.14 1.00 0.18
C GLY A 105 0.31 0.81 -0.19
N LEU A 106 1.03 1.93 -0.14
CA LEU A 106 2.47 2.04 -0.28
C LEU A 106 3.04 2.78 0.91
N GLU A 107 4.22 2.35 1.34
CA GLU A 107 5.01 3.06 2.34
C GLU A 107 6.41 3.32 1.78
N VAL A 108 6.91 4.53 1.97
CA VAL A 108 8.28 4.92 1.61
C VAL A 108 8.97 5.45 2.85
N ASN A 109 10.06 4.78 3.23
CA ASN A 109 10.90 5.15 4.36
C ASN A 109 12.14 5.87 3.86
N MET A 110 12.43 7.01 4.47
CA MET A 110 13.55 7.88 4.11
C MET A 110 14.32 8.32 5.34
N HIS A 111 15.62 8.54 5.19
CA HIS A 111 16.37 9.36 6.13
C HIS A 111 16.09 10.84 5.85
N THR A 112 16.13 11.69 6.88
CA THR A 112 15.93 13.15 6.75
C THR A 112 17.23 13.92 6.51
N ASN A 113 18.40 13.34 6.82
CA ASN A 113 19.71 13.99 6.62
C ASN A 113 20.84 12.99 6.23
N PRO A 114 21.25 12.96 4.95
CA PRO A 114 20.62 13.63 3.82
C PRO A 114 19.24 13.02 3.53
N LEU A 115 18.37 13.77 2.84
CA LEU A 115 17.07 13.27 2.42
C LEU A 115 17.23 12.18 1.35
N GLN A 116 16.98 10.92 1.71
CA GLN A 116 17.21 9.77 0.83
C GLN A 116 16.28 8.60 1.17
N VAL A 117 15.81 7.88 0.16
CA VAL A 117 14.98 6.68 0.30
C VAL A 117 15.84 5.50 0.72
N ILE A 118 15.43 4.83 1.80
CA ILE A 118 16.12 3.66 2.35
C ILE A 118 15.32 2.37 2.19
N SER A 119 13.99 2.45 2.14
CA SER A 119 13.17 1.30 1.80
C SER A 119 11.78 1.73 1.35
N SER A 120 11.06 0.79 0.76
CA SER A 120 9.64 0.93 0.50
C SER A 120 8.95 -0.42 0.60
N SER A 121 7.65 -0.38 0.82
CA SER A 121 6.82 -1.58 0.81
C SER A 121 5.48 -1.32 0.12
N SER A 122 4.85 -2.41 -0.32
CA SER A 122 3.54 -2.38 -0.94
C SER A 122 2.67 -3.51 -0.41
N THR A 123 1.51 -3.16 0.14
CA THR A 123 0.42 -4.10 0.47
C THR A 123 -0.71 -4.03 -0.57
N ALA A 124 -0.51 -3.30 -1.66
CA ALA A 124 -1.55 -3.05 -2.65
C ALA A 124 -2.08 -4.32 -3.30
N TYR A 125 -3.37 -4.27 -3.65
CA TYR A 125 -4.02 -5.26 -4.49
C TYR A 125 -3.77 -4.91 -5.97
N ALA A 126 -3.13 -5.82 -6.70
CA ALA A 126 -2.80 -5.62 -8.11
C ALA A 126 -4.05 -5.52 -9.00
N ASN A 127 -5.03 -6.41 -8.78
CA ASN A 127 -6.25 -6.52 -9.58
C ASN A 127 -7.47 -6.15 -8.73
N LEU A 128 -7.64 -4.86 -8.48
CA LEU A 128 -8.79 -4.34 -7.76
C LEU A 128 -9.88 -3.91 -8.75
N SER A 129 -11.06 -4.52 -8.64
CA SER A 129 -12.26 -4.10 -9.36
C SER A 129 -13.42 -4.05 -8.39
N VAL A 130 -14.10 -2.90 -8.34
CA VAL A 130 -15.23 -2.66 -7.45
C VAL A 130 -16.41 -2.22 -8.29
N GLN A 131 -17.56 -2.82 -8.03
CA GLN A 131 -18.82 -2.35 -8.61
C GLN A 131 -19.28 -1.12 -7.84
N LEU A 132 -19.65 -0.07 -8.56
CA LEU A 132 -20.21 1.11 -7.93
C LEU A 132 -21.52 0.72 -7.22
N PRO A 133 -21.71 1.11 -5.95
CA PRO A 133 -22.98 0.87 -5.27
C PRO A 133 -24.12 1.56 -6.02
N SER A 134 -25.32 0.98 -5.96
CA SER A 134 -26.51 1.68 -6.47
C SER A 134 -26.68 3.02 -5.76
N PRO A 135 -27.27 4.05 -6.40
CA PRO A 135 -27.48 5.35 -5.76
C PRO A 135 -28.20 5.26 -4.39
N ALA A 136 -29.15 4.34 -4.26
CA ALA A 136 -29.88 4.07 -3.01
C ALA A 136 -29.04 3.35 -1.94
N ALA A 137 -27.95 2.67 -2.31
CA ALA A 137 -26.98 2.13 -1.36
C ALA A 137 -25.97 3.21 -0.95
N ALA A 138 -25.51 4.04 -1.90
CA ALA A 138 -24.59 5.13 -1.63
C ALA A 138 -25.21 6.19 -0.71
N SER A 139 -26.49 6.55 -0.89
CA SER A 139 -27.19 7.54 -0.06
C SER A 139 -27.23 7.19 1.44
N ARG A 140 -27.25 5.91 1.80
CA ARG A 140 -27.23 5.46 3.20
C ARG A 140 -25.91 5.72 3.89
N VAL A 141 -24.80 5.76 3.15
CA VAL A 141 -23.46 5.96 3.70
C VAL A 141 -23.16 7.45 3.95
N TYR A 142 -23.77 8.36 3.18
CA TYR A 142 -23.57 9.80 3.35
C TYR A 142 -24.20 10.38 4.62
N HIS A 143 -24.90 9.57 5.42
CA HIS A 143 -25.49 9.98 6.70
C HIS A 143 -24.64 9.62 7.92
N TYR A 144 -23.50 8.96 7.75
CA TYR A 144 -22.58 8.69 8.85
C TYR A 144 -21.70 9.92 9.12
N SER A 145 -21.74 10.40 10.36
CA SER A 145 -20.79 11.39 10.85
C SER A 145 -19.40 10.76 10.98
N ASN A 146 -18.34 11.57 11.02
CA ASN A 146 -16.99 11.06 11.30
C ASN A 146 -16.92 10.28 12.63
N ALA A 147 -17.76 10.61 13.61
CA ALA A 147 -17.88 9.87 14.86
C ALA A 147 -18.46 8.46 14.63
N ASP A 148 -19.45 8.32 13.77
CA ASP A 148 -20.04 7.02 13.41
C ASP A 148 -19.05 6.14 12.64
N LEU A 149 -18.24 6.75 11.76
CA LEU A 149 -17.18 6.05 11.03
C LEU A 149 -16.06 5.58 11.96
N GLN A 150 -15.67 6.39 12.95
CA GLN A 150 -14.66 5.99 13.95
C GLN A 150 -15.17 4.89 14.89
N HIS A 151 -16.45 4.91 15.26
CA HIS A 151 -17.08 3.87 16.08
C HIS A 151 -17.20 2.54 15.31
N ALA A 152 -17.44 2.58 14.00
CA ALA A 152 -17.57 1.37 13.17
C ALA A 152 -16.22 0.68 12.88
N VAL A 153 -15.09 1.37 13.05
CA VAL A 153 -13.73 0.82 12.86
C VAL A 153 -13.21 0.11 14.12
N GLN A 154 -13.86 0.31 15.27
CA GLN A 154 -13.53 -0.47 16.46
C GLN A 154 -13.89 -1.95 16.21
N PRO A 155 -12.93 -2.89 16.33
CA PRO A 155 -13.27 -4.31 16.30
C PRO A 155 -14.37 -4.56 17.33
N PRO A 156 -15.33 -5.47 17.08
CA PRO A 156 -16.27 -5.85 18.13
C PRO A 156 -15.41 -6.25 19.33
N GLU A 157 -15.58 -5.54 20.45
CA GLU A 157 -14.97 -5.93 21.71
C GLU A 157 -15.26 -7.42 21.87
N ALA A 158 -14.20 -8.20 22.00
CA ALA A 158 -14.30 -9.64 22.17
C ALA A 158 -15.18 -9.88 23.39
N ARG A 159 -16.48 -10.07 23.16
CA ARG A 159 -17.41 -10.51 24.18
C ARG A 159 -16.86 -11.85 24.61
N GLU A 160 -16.37 -11.88 25.86
CA GLU A 160 -15.99 -13.09 26.55
C GLU A 160 -17.08 -14.13 26.26
N ARG A 161 -16.64 -15.28 25.72
CA ARG A 161 -17.54 -16.40 25.45
C ARG A 161 -18.06 -16.86 26.79
N ASP A 162 -19.31 -16.53 27.09
CA ASP A 162 -20.10 -17.32 28.00
C ASP A 162 -20.40 -18.64 27.28
N GLU A 163 -19.68 -19.68 27.68
CA GLU A 163 -19.86 -21.04 27.20
C GLU A 163 -21.19 -21.59 27.72
N GLY A 164 -22.19 -21.71 26.85
CA GLY A 164 -23.37 -22.52 27.16
C GLY A 164 -24.63 -22.10 26.40
N GLY A 165 -24.89 -22.75 25.27
CA GLY A 165 -26.17 -22.59 24.58
C GLY A 165 -26.15 -23.09 23.16
N GLU A 166 -26.34 -24.40 23.00
CA GLU A 166 -26.66 -25.03 21.72
C GLU A 166 -28.04 -24.52 21.26
N GLY A 167 -28.03 -23.52 20.38
CA GLY A 167 -29.20 -22.87 19.85
C GLY A 167 -28.95 -22.42 18.41
N ASP A 168 -29.67 -23.05 17.51
CA ASP A 168 -29.71 -22.78 16.08
C ASP A 168 -30.17 -21.33 15.83
N ILE A 169 -29.29 -20.46 15.31
CA ILE A 169 -29.65 -19.09 14.92
C ILE A 169 -28.96 -18.75 13.60
N GLY A 170 -29.77 -18.51 12.57
CA GLY A 170 -29.33 -18.12 11.25
C GLY A 170 -28.45 -16.86 11.28
N TYR A 171 -27.30 -16.97 10.62
CA TYR A 171 -26.40 -15.85 10.34
C TYR A 171 -27.09 -14.84 9.41
N ILE A 172 -27.67 -13.78 9.98
CA ILE A 172 -27.92 -12.52 9.26
C ILE A 172 -26.80 -11.57 9.68
N GLY A 173 -25.67 -11.65 8.98
CA GLY A 173 -24.57 -10.71 9.14
C GLY A 173 -25.01 -9.31 8.69
N HIS A 174 -25.23 -8.42 9.66
CA HIS A 174 -25.38 -7.00 9.39
C HIS A 174 -24.05 -6.45 8.84
N ALA A 175 -24.03 -6.15 7.54
CA ALA A 175 -22.87 -5.63 6.84
C ALA A 175 -22.44 -4.26 7.39
N CYS A 176 -21.15 -4.12 7.67
CA CYS A 176 -20.49 -2.86 8.02
C CYS A 176 -20.74 -1.79 6.94
N ALA A 177 -21.32 -0.67 7.34
CA ALA A 177 -21.65 0.43 6.46
C ALA A 177 -20.56 1.52 6.50
N SER A 178 -19.52 1.33 5.69
CA SER A 178 -18.75 2.38 4.99
C SER A 178 -17.63 1.77 4.13
N THR A 179 -17.35 0.48 4.29
CA THR A 179 -16.43 -0.24 3.43
C THR A 179 -17.15 -0.64 2.16
N ALA A 180 -16.78 -0.07 1.02
CA ALA A 180 -16.93 -0.81 -0.23
C ALA A 180 -16.02 -2.04 -0.09
N ILE A 181 -16.58 -3.17 0.32
CA ILE A 181 -15.88 -4.46 0.28
C ILE A 181 -15.72 -4.79 -1.20
N ALA A 182 -14.65 -4.26 -1.78
CA ALA A 182 -14.12 -4.80 -3.01
C ALA A 182 -13.84 -6.28 -2.75
N LYS A 183 -14.47 -7.17 -3.52
CA LYS A 183 -13.96 -8.53 -3.65
C LYS A 183 -12.63 -8.45 -4.40
N ALA A 184 -11.57 -8.11 -3.68
CA ALA A 184 -10.22 -8.41 -4.11
C ALA A 184 -9.99 -9.90 -3.83
N ASP A 185 -9.23 -10.59 -4.68
CA ASP A 185 -8.59 -11.84 -4.26
C ASP A 185 -7.86 -11.54 -2.96
N ALA A 186 -8.36 -12.10 -1.85
CA ALA A 186 -7.79 -11.89 -0.54
C ALA A 186 -6.32 -12.36 -0.59
N SER A 187 -5.40 -11.40 -0.63
CA SER A 187 -4.02 -11.67 -0.26
C SER A 187 -4.08 -11.94 1.24
N PRO A 188 -3.59 -13.09 1.73
CA PRO A 188 -3.63 -13.38 3.16
C PRO A 188 -2.98 -12.22 3.93
N ALA A 189 -3.61 -11.81 5.02
CA ALA A 189 -3.04 -10.82 5.93
C ALA A 189 -1.64 -11.29 6.31
N MET A 190 -0.61 -10.52 5.92
CA MET A 190 0.75 -10.86 6.31
C MET A 190 0.86 -10.73 7.83
N PRO A 191 1.47 -11.71 8.54
CA PRO A 191 1.89 -11.47 9.90
C PRO A 191 2.87 -10.28 9.93
N PRO A 192 3.01 -9.58 11.08
CA PRO A 192 4.02 -8.54 11.22
C PRO A 192 5.37 -9.08 10.77
N LEU A 193 6.04 -8.37 9.86
CA LEU A 193 7.30 -8.82 9.29
C LEU A 193 8.32 -9.05 10.43
N PRO A 194 8.95 -10.23 10.52
CA PRO A 194 10.08 -10.39 11.41
C PRO A 194 11.20 -9.46 10.96
N TRP A 195 11.86 -8.82 11.91
CA TRP A 195 13.15 -8.14 11.68
C TRP A 195 14.09 -9.10 10.91
N PRO A 196 14.84 -8.61 9.91
CA PRO A 196 15.69 -9.50 9.12
C PRO A 196 16.70 -10.21 10.03
N PRO A 197 16.88 -11.54 9.90
CA PRO A 197 17.88 -12.26 10.66
C PRO A 197 19.27 -11.76 10.29
N SER A 198 20.13 -11.57 11.29
CA SER A 198 21.53 -11.23 11.09
C SER A 198 22.26 -12.38 10.39
N GLY A 199 22.43 -12.27 9.08
CA GLY A 199 23.38 -13.05 8.29
C GLY A 199 22.77 -14.21 7.49
N ASN A 200 22.83 -14.10 6.15
CA ASN A 200 23.66 -14.94 5.27
C ASN A 200 23.22 -14.69 3.80
N SER A 201 24.13 -14.21 2.93
CA SER A 201 23.78 -13.81 1.56
C SER A 201 23.74 -15.01 0.62
N GLY A 202 22.57 -15.61 0.45
CA GLY A 202 22.30 -16.53 -0.65
C GLY A 202 22.14 -15.75 -1.96
N SER A 203 23.04 -15.99 -2.93
CA SER A 203 22.98 -15.37 -4.27
C SER A 203 21.77 -15.89 -5.06
N LEU A 204 20.98 -14.99 -5.64
CA LEU A 204 19.82 -15.33 -6.47
C LEU A 204 20.18 -15.43 -7.97
N PRO A 205 19.54 -16.33 -8.74
CA PRO A 205 19.95 -16.66 -10.12
C PRO A 205 19.27 -15.79 -11.20
N TYR A 206 18.94 -14.53 -10.93
CA TYR A 206 18.33 -13.66 -11.96
C TYR A 206 19.07 -12.35 -12.09
N ARG A 207 19.29 -11.94 -13.35
CA ARG A 207 19.96 -10.69 -13.70
C ARG A 207 18.93 -9.71 -14.24
N LEU A 208 18.84 -8.53 -13.60
CA LEU A 208 18.06 -7.40 -14.09
C LEU A 208 18.94 -6.59 -15.05
N THR A 209 18.44 -6.32 -16.25
CA THR A 209 19.11 -5.46 -17.23
C THR A 209 18.19 -4.31 -17.64
N TYR A 210 18.69 -3.09 -17.49
CA TYR A 210 18.07 -1.88 -18.02
C TYR A 210 18.53 -1.67 -19.44
N ASN A 211 17.57 -1.57 -20.36
CA ASN A 211 17.83 -1.29 -21.75
C ASN A 211 17.93 0.24 -21.97
N PRO A 212 18.68 0.70 -22.98
CA PRO A 212 18.82 2.13 -23.29
C PRO A 212 17.50 2.81 -23.68
N ASP A 213 16.47 2.03 -24.05
CA ASP A 213 15.14 2.49 -24.41
C ASP A 213 14.20 2.67 -23.18
N GLY A 214 14.72 2.46 -21.97
CA GLY A 214 13.95 2.55 -20.72
C GLY A 214 13.12 1.30 -20.40
N SER A 215 13.21 0.23 -21.20
CA SER A 215 12.59 -1.05 -20.88
C SER A 215 13.45 -1.88 -19.93
N THR A 216 12.80 -2.66 -19.06
CA THR A 216 13.48 -3.60 -18.16
C THR A 216 13.29 -5.02 -18.68
N SER A 217 14.36 -5.80 -18.75
CA SER A 217 14.30 -7.22 -19.18
C SER A 217 14.88 -8.17 -18.14
N TYR A 218 14.28 -9.36 -18.04
CA TYR A 218 14.67 -10.43 -17.13
C TYR A 218 15.28 -11.60 -17.91
N ARG A 219 16.52 -11.98 -17.57
CA ARG A 219 17.17 -13.19 -18.13
C ARG A 219 17.47 -14.18 -17.01
N LYS A 220 17.05 -15.43 -17.23
CA LYS A 220 17.38 -16.59 -16.38
C LYS A 220 18.82 -17.01 -16.61
#